data_AF-A0A7S1W4C4-F1
#
_entry.id   AF-A0A7S1W4C4-F1
#
_cell.length_a   1.000
_cell.length_b   1.000
_cell.length_c   1.000
_cell.angle_alpha   90.00
_cell.angle_beta   90.00
_cell.angle_gamma   90.00
#
_symmetry.space_group_name_H-M   'P 1'
#
loop_
_entity.id
_entity.type
_entity.pdbx_description
1 polymer ?
#
loop_
_entity_poly.entity_id
_entity_poly.type
_entity_poly.pdbx_seq_one_letter_code
_entity_poly.pdbx_strand_id
1 'polypeptide(L)'
;ERATGTASKPSALQNVSWNGRSSWRVRWYEEGKERQKRFSVPRRRELGGRSFEADKAKALRAAIAHRRSLVREGKLLDARAKKRGLSTGVRWLPRASAWRVEVWASGHASHAYFPPKDGSLEELEKARLSAVHHWQQHSEKNEATMCEVQWRARTRKWRVKILVSGKVLYRYFCPQDESPEAIEKARLDAVECQRTLKRPEVNEVRNLCEKEVNGARNTEIQRLKRKRQHLQPDGAAARDPSLEKIQPAPPRSAAVPDGARLAEKASGVRGVTWSARSGGWEVNMSFRGTRLSKKSFSAKGCSPEEIEAARLLAVQHRRE
;
A
#
# COMPACT_ATOMS: atom_id res chain seq x y z
N GLU A 1 43.85 -10.49 9.30
CA GLU A 1 42.63 -10.26 8.48
C GLU A 1 41.40 -10.26 9.37
N ARG A 2 40.63 -9.17 9.43
CA ARG A 2 39.38 -9.10 10.19
C ARG A 2 38.26 -9.64 9.30
N ALA A 3 37.79 -10.86 9.58
CA ALA A 3 36.63 -11.44 8.91
C ALA A 3 35.42 -10.52 9.07
N THR A 4 35.02 -9.86 7.99
CA THR A 4 33.78 -9.09 7.93
C THR A 4 32.61 -10.05 8.14
N GLY A 5 31.95 -9.90 9.30
CA GLY A 5 30.87 -10.77 9.74
C GLY A 5 29.79 -10.89 8.66
N THR A 6 29.57 -12.10 8.18
CA THR A 6 28.42 -12.47 7.37
C THR A 6 27.17 -12.08 8.16
N ALA A 7 26.45 -11.05 7.70
CA ALA A 7 25.23 -10.58 8.31
C ALA A 7 24.24 -11.76 8.39
N SER A 8 24.13 -12.36 9.58
CA SER A 8 23.27 -13.53 9.76
C SER A 8 21.85 -13.12 9.43
N LYS A 9 21.25 -13.75 8.42
CA LYS A 9 19.89 -13.47 8.00
C LYS A 9 18.98 -13.52 9.24
N PRO A 10 18.36 -12.38 9.64
CA PRO A 10 17.44 -12.40 10.77
C PRO A 10 16.33 -13.41 10.47
N SER A 11 15.89 -14.16 11.48
CA SER A 11 14.71 -15.02 11.29
C SER A 11 13.56 -14.15 10.81
N ALA A 12 12.80 -14.63 9.82
CA ALA A 12 11.64 -13.92 9.28
C ALA A 12 10.51 -13.69 10.32
N LEU A 13 10.66 -14.24 11.53
CA LEU A 13 9.71 -14.17 12.63
C LEU A 13 10.11 -13.05 13.60
N GLN A 14 9.17 -12.13 13.85
CA GLN A 14 9.33 -11.05 14.80
C GLN A 14 9.60 -11.60 16.22
N ASN A 15 10.43 -10.90 16.97
CA ASN A 15 10.86 -11.21 18.33
C ASN A 15 11.73 -12.46 18.48
N VAL A 16 12.01 -13.17 17.38
CA VAL A 16 13.03 -14.21 17.32
C VAL A 16 14.25 -13.60 16.65
N SER A 17 15.43 -13.74 17.24
CA SER A 17 16.67 -13.23 16.66
C SER A 17 17.85 -14.11 17.03
N TRP A 18 18.87 -14.13 16.16
CA TRP A 18 20.13 -14.77 16.43
C TRP A 18 21.07 -13.79 17.15
N ASN A 19 21.69 -14.20 18.26
CA ASN A 19 22.53 -13.33 19.08
C ASN A 19 24.03 -13.38 18.70
N GLY A 20 24.39 -13.94 17.54
CA GLY A 20 25.79 -14.08 17.06
C GLY A 20 26.66 -15.09 17.84
N ARG A 21 26.38 -15.34 19.13
CA ARG A 21 27.17 -16.16 20.06
C ARG A 21 26.62 -17.58 20.27
N SER A 22 26.07 -18.21 19.24
CA SER A 22 25.50 -19.58 19.34
C SER A 22 24.17 -19.70 20.08
N SER A 23 23.28 -18.71 20.01
CA SER A 23 21.93 -18.86 20.59
C SER A 23 20.87 -18.09 19.82
N TRP A 24 19.69 -18.70 19.68
CA TRP A 24 18.47 -17.98 19.34
C TRP A 24 17.90 -17.32 20.61
N ARG A 25 17.37 -16.11 20.51
CA ARG A 25 16.64 -15.46 21.60
C ARG A 25 15.23 -15.10 21.17
N VAL A 26 14.27 -15.33 22.07
CA VAL A 26 12.89 -14.86 21.97
C VAL A 26 12.71 -13.76 23.02
N ARG A 27 12.26 -12.57 22.63
CA ARG A 27 11.95 -11.44 23.53
C ARG A 27 10.44 -11.25 23.65
N TRP A 28 9.93 -10.97 24.84
CA TRP A 28 8.52 -10.59 25.06
C TRP A 28 8.41 -9.61 26.23
N TYR A 29 7.21 -9.08 26.47
CA TYR A 29 6.93 -8.23 27.62
C TYR A 29 5.89 -8.92 28.50
N GLU A 30 6.12 -8.90 29.81
CA GLU A 30 5.23 -9.48 30.82
C GLU A 30 5.26 -8.53 32.00
N GLU A 31 4.09 -8.01 32.40
CA GLU A 31 3.96 -7.01 33.48
C GLU A 31 4.86 -5.78 33.27
N GLY A 32 4.93 -5.27 32.03
CA GLY A 32 5.76 -4.12 31.67
C GLY A 32 7.28 -4.38 31.66
N LYS A 33 7.74 -5.58 32.03
CA LYS A 33 9.16 -5.94 32.04
C LYS A 33 9.51 -6.75 30.78
N GLU A 34 10.61 -6.37 30.11
CA GLU A 34 11.12 -7.17 28.99
C GLU A 34 11.67 -8.49 29.53
N ARG A 35 11.11 -9.59 29.06
CA ARG A 35 11.56 -10.96 29.32
C ARG A 35 12.23 -11.51 28.08
N GLN A 36 13.16 -12.44 28.29
CA GLN A 36 13.82 -13.14 27.19
C GLN A 36 14.10 -14.59 27.54
N LYS A 37 14.04 -15.46 26.54
CA LYS A 37 14.46 -16.86 26.63
C LYS A 37 15.47 -17.15 25.54
N ARG A 38 16.59 -17.76 25.94
CA ARG A 38 17.67 -18.15 25.05
C ARG A 38 17.59 -19.65 24.77
N PHE A 39 17.81 -20.00 23.51
CA PHE A 39 17.89 -21.36 23.01
C PHE A 39 19.32 -21.54 22.50
N SER A 40 20.19 -21.98 23.39
CA SER A 40 21.62 -22.14 23.12
C SER A 40 21.86 -23.34 22.21
N VAL A 41 22.74 -23.14 21.23
CA VAL A 41 23.32 -24.19 20.41
C VAL A 41 24.57 -24.65 21.15
N PRO A 42 24.67 -25.94 21.52
CA PRO A 42 25.85 -26.47 22.18
C PRO A 42 27.11 -26.07 21.40
N ARG A 43 28.04 -25.43 22.09
CA ARG A 43 29.35 -25.10 21.52
C ARG A 43 30.12 -26.42 21.49
N ARG A 44 30.10 -27.07 20.34
CA ARG A 44 30.62 -28.41 20.14
C ARG A 44 32.02 -28.57 20.73
N ARG A 45 32.20 -29.60 21.57
CA ARG A 45 33.41 -30.42 21.66
C ARG A 45 33.07 -31.76 21.01
N GLU A 46 33.48 -31.89 19.76
CA GLU A 46 33.72 -33.04 18.85
C GLU A 46 33.18 -34.47 19.07
N LEU A 47 32.60 -34.89 20.20
CA LEU A 47 32.14 -36.28 20.34
C LEU A 47 30.71 -36.47 19.81
N GLY A 48 30.56 -36.88 18.54
CA GLY A 48 29.31 -37.52 18.07
C GLY A 48 28.68 -37.06 16.75
N GLY A 49 29.45 -36.53 15.78
CA GLY A 49 29.02 -36.48 14.36
C GLY A 49 27.88 -35.52 13.92
N ARG A 50 26.96 -35.09 14.79
CA ARG A 50 25.92 -34.08 14.48
C ARG A 50 26.43 -32.67 14.16
N SER A 51 26.35 -32.22 12.90
CA SER A 51 26.84 -30.89 12.49
C SER A 51 26.25 -29.72 13.31
N PHE A 52 27.04 -28.65 13.46
CA PHE A 52 26.63 -27.40 14.13
C PHE A 52 25.33 -26.83 13.54
N GLU A 53 25.13 -26.96 12.23
CA GLU A 53 23.91 -26.50 11.56
C GLU A 53 22.68 -27.31 11.98
N ALA A 54 22.81 -28.62 12.25
CA ALA A 54 21.71 -29.43 12.76
C ALA A 54 21.25 -28.95 14.16
N ASP A 55 22.21 -28.65 15.04
CA ASP A 55 21.93 -28.13 16.38
C ASP A 55 21.35 -26.70 16.33
N LYS A 56 21.84 -25.86 15.42
CA LYS A 56 21.31 -24.52 15.16
C LYS A 56 19.88 -24.56 14.65
N ALA A 57 19.55 -25.48 13.74
CA ALA A 57 18.19 -25.71 13.26
C ALA A 57 17.28 -26.25 14.37
N LYS A 58 17.79 -27.13 15.24
CA LYS A 58 17.05 -27.63 16.42
C LYS A 58 16.73 -26.50 17.39
N ALA A 59 17.70 -25.64 17.70
CA ALA A 59 17.50 -24.48 18.58
C ALA A 59 16.50 -23.47 17.97
N LEU A 60 16.52 -23.27 16.65
CA LEU A 60 15.53 -22.44 15.96
C LEU A 60 14.11 -23.01 16.12
N ARG A 61 13.94 -24.32 15.89
CA ARG A 61 12.63 -24.99 16.07
C ARG A 61 12.10 -24.82 17.50
N ALA A 62 12.95 -24.97 18.50
CA ALA A 62 12.58 -24.76 19.91
C ALA A 62 12.17 -23.30 20.19
N ALA A 63 12.92 -22.32 19.65
CA ALA A 63 12.59 -20.91 19.78
C ALA A 63 11.22 -20.57 19.14
N ILE A 64 10.94 -21.14 17.96
CA ILE A 64 9.65 -20.97 17.26
C ILE A 64 8.51 -21.60 18.06
N ALA A 65 8.70 -22.80 18.59
CA ALA A 65 7.70 -23.49 19.42
C ALA A 65 7.37 -22.67 20.67
N HIS A 66 8.39 -22.15 21.36
CA HIS A 66 8.18 -21.29 22.53
C HIS A 66 7.45 -19.99 22.19
N ARG A 67 7.81 -19.34 21.07
CA ARG A 67 7.06 -18.16 20.58
C ARG A 67 5.59 -18.49 20.37
N ARG A 68 5.27 -19.65 19.77
CA ARG A 68 3.87 -20.09 19.58
C ARG A 68 3.15 -20.31 20.91
N SER A 69 3.84 -20.81 21.94
CA SER A 69 3.27 -20.89 23.30
C SER A 69 2.93 -19.51 23.84
N LEU A 70 3.87 -18.56 23.78
CA LEU A 70 3.65 -17.19 24.24
C LEU A 70 2.48 -16.50 23.51
N VAL A 71 2.26 -16.80 22.23
CA VAL A 71 1.10 -16.31 21.48
C VAL A 71 -0.20 -16.95 21.97
N ARG A 72 -0.22 -18.27 22.20
CA ARG A 72 -1.39 -18.97 22.74
C ARG A 72 -1.76 -18.50 24.15
N GLU A 73 -0.75 -18.18 24.96
CA GLU A 73 -0.90 -17.65 26.31
C GLU A 73 -1.24 -16.14 26.32
N GLY A 74 -1.34 -15.47 25.16
CA GLY A 74 -1.61 -14.03 25.07
C GLY A 74 -0.44 -13.11 25.47
N LYS A 75 0.70 -13.67 25.91
CA LYS A 75 1.92 -12.91 26.29
C LYS A 75 2.63 -12.28 25.10
N LEU A 76 2.38 -12.77 23.89
CA LEU A 76 2.94 -12.21 22.67
C LEU A 76 1.84 -12.02 21.62
N LEU A 77 1.75 -10.80 21.08
CA LEU A 77 0.86 -10.51 19.95
C LEU A 77 1.42 -11.13 18.66
N ASP A 78 0.59 -11.81 17.88
CA ASP A 78 1.08 -12.46 16.66
C ASP A 78 1.53 -11.41 15.63
N ALA A 79 2.72 -11.61 15.08
CA ALA A 79 3.36 -10.72 14.10
C ALA A 79 2.56 -10.64 12.80
N ARG A 80 1.83 -11.71 12.45
CA ARG A 80 0.89 -11.69 11.33
C ARG A 80 -0.26 -10.74 11.59
N ALA A 81 -0.74 -10.67 12.82
CA ALA A 81 -1.73 -9.70 13.19
C ALA A 81 -1.11 -8.28 13.24
N LYS A 82 0.16 -8.08 13.61
CA LYS A 82 0.82 -6.76 13.47
C LYS A 82 0.94 -6.27 12.02
N LYS A 83 1.28 -7.15 11.07
CA LYS A 83 1.34 -6.82 9.63
C LYS A 83 -0.02 -6.77 8.93
N ARG A 84 -1.06 -7.39 9.51
CA ARG A 84 -2.44 -7.32 9.02
C ARG A 84 -3.34 -6.35 9.80
N GLY A 85 -2.77 -5.54 10.70
CA GLY A 85 -3.57 -4.75 11.63
C GLY A 85 -4.09 -5.63 12.76
N LEU A 86 -3.48 -5.53 13.94
CA LEU A 86 -3.92 -6.29 15.10
C LEU A 86 -5.14 -5.54 15.63
N SER A 87 -6.31 -6.13 15.39
CA SER A 87 -7.67 -5.53 15.43
C SER A 87 -7.79 -4.30 14.54
N THR A 88 -8.45 -4.45 13.39
CA THR A 88 -8.58 -3.48 12.29
C THR A 88 -9.26 -2.17 12.72
N GLY A 89 -8.65 -1.41 13.61
CA GLY A 89 -9.25 -0.24 14.23
C GLY A 89 -9.08 -0.12 15.73
N VAL A 90 -8.27 -0.92 16.46
CA VAL A 90 -8.02 -0.69 17.89
C VAL A 90 -6.54 -0.74 18.21
N ARG A 91 -5.98 0.31 18.83
CA ARG A 91 -4.56 0.39 19.19
C ARG A 91 -4.32 1.14 20.49
N TRP A 92 -3.37 0.69 21.30
CA TRP A 92 -2.90 1.43 22.46
C TRP A 92 -2.08 2.66 22.02
N LEU A 93 -2.34 3.82 22.63
CA LEU A 93 -1.56 5.04 22.45
C LEU A 93 -0.81 5.39 23.75
N PRO A 94 0.50 5.13 23.83
CA PRO A 94 1.27 5.39 25.05
C PRO A 94 1.22 6.83 25.54
N ARG A 95 1.19 7.82 24.63
CA ARG A 95 1.15 9.25 24.99
C ARG A 95 -0.18 9.69 25.60
N ALA A 96 -1.26 9.00 25.27
CA ALA A 96 -2.59 9.30 25.77
C ALA A 96 -3.03 8.33 26.86
N SER A 97 -2.20 7.34 27.20
CA SER A 97 -2.51 6.22 28.09
C SER A 97 -3.91 5.66 27.84
N ALA A 98 -4.28 5.48 26.57
CA ALA A 98 -5.63 5.07 26.18
C ALA A 98 -5.65 4.14 24.97
N TRP A 99 -6.66 3.30 24.90
CA TRP A 99 -6.98 2.55 23.69
C TRP A 99 -7.69 3.47 22.70
N ARG A 100 -7.09 3.70 21.54
CA ARG A 100 -7.72 4.40 20.42
C ARG A 100 -8.40 3.41 19.51
N VAL A 101 -9.69 3.63 19.31
CA VAL A 101 -10.46 3.01 18.25
C VAL A 101 -10.46 3.93 17.03
N GLU A 102 -10.20 3.39 15.85
CA GLU A 102 -10.31 4.03 14.55
C GLU A 102 -11.36 3.27 13.75
N VAL A 103 -12.42 3.98 13.38
CA VAL A 103 -13.53 3.43 12.61
C VAL A 103 -13.66 4.23 11.32
N TRP A 104 -13.80 3.55 10.19
CA TRP A 104 -14.02 4.18 8.89
C TRP A 104 -15.51 4.14 8.54
N ALA A 105 -16.14 5.31 8.46
CA ALA A 105 -17.55 5.49 8.10
C ALA A 105 -17.66 6.52 6.98
N SER A 106 -18.39 6.19 5.89
CA SER A 106 -18.69 7.15 4.81
C SER A 106 -17.46 7.87 4.19
N GLY A 107 -16.28 7.27 4.26
CA GLY A 107 -15.03 7.86 3.75
C GLY A 107 -14.30 8.80 4.73
N HIS A 108 -14.81 8.94 5.95
CA HIS A 108 -14.14 9.64 7.04
C HIS A 108 -13.71 8.63 8.11
N ALA A 109 -12.53 8.87 8.69
CA ALA A 109 -12.10 8.13 9.87
C ALA A 109 -12.61 8.87 11.12
N SER A 110 -13.37 8.18 11.96
CA SER A 110 -13.70 8.63 13.31
C SER A 110 -12.78 7.96 14.32
N HIS A 111 -12.56 8.64 15.44
CA HIS A 111 -11.70 8.14 16.51
C HIS A 111 -12.45 8.19 17.83
N ALA A 112 -12.35 7.12 18.61
CA ALA A 112 -12.83 7.05 19.99
C ALA A 112 -11.67 6.62 20.90
N TYR A 113 -11.67 7.08 22.15
CA TYR A 113 -10.63 6.79 23.12
C TYR A 113 -11.24 6.11 24.34
N PHE A 114 -10.57 5.08 24.82
CA PHE A 114 -10.97 4.29 25.98
C PHE A 114 -9.78 4.29 26.96
N PRO A 115 -9.64 5.36 27.76
CA PRO A 115 -8.66 5.38 28.84
C PRO A 115 -9.08 4.41 29.95
N PRO A 116 -8.16 3.64 30.54
CA PRO A 116 -8.45 2.93 31.77
C PRO A 116 -8.65 3.92 32.91
N LYS A 117 -9.47 3.56 33.91
CA LYS A 117 -9.74 4.44 35.06
C LYS A 117 -8.51 4.60 35.95
N ASP A 118 -7.68 3.57 36.00
CA ASP A 118 -6.43 3.54 36.74
C ASP A 118 -5.35 2.75 35.96
N GLY A 119 -4.15 2.64 36.56
CA GLY A 119 -3.02 1.92 35.97
C GLY A 119 -3.01 0.42 36.22
N SER A 120 -4.07 -0.15 36.81
CA SER A 120 -4.15 -1.58 37.09
C SER A 120 -4.27 -2.38 35.80
N LEU A 121 -3.79 -3.63 35.83
CA LEU A 121 -3.86 -4.52 34.67
C LEU A 121 -5.31 -4.91 34.34
N GLU A 122 -6.19 -4.97 35.35
CA GLU A 122 -7.60 -5.29 35.19
C GLU A 122 -8.37 -4.17 34.48
N GLU A 123 -8.22 -2.91 34.89
CA GLU A 123 -8.87 -1.78 34.22
C GLU A 123 -8.28 -1.54 32.82
N LEU A 124 -6.99 -1.83 32.60
CA LEU A 124 -6.37 -1.75 31.28
C LEU A 124 -6.97 -2.77 30.30
N GLU A 125 -7.23 -4.00 30.76
CA GLU A 125 -7.88 -5.04 29.97
C GLU A 125 -9.37 -4.75 29.75
N LYS A 126 -10.06 -4.23 30.76
CA LYS A 126 -11.46 -3.78 30.63
C LYS A 126 -11.62 -2.66 29.60
N ALA A 127 -10.76 -1.64 29.64
CA ALA A 127 -10.73 -0.58 28.64
C ALA A 127 -10.43 -1.12 27.23
N ARG A 128 -9.56 -2.12 27.12
CA ARG A 128 -9.28 -2.82 25.85
C ARG A 128 -10.53 -3.50 25.30
N LEU A 129 -11.24 -4.25 26.14
CA LEU A 129 -12.46 -4.96 25.75
C LEU A 129 -13.57 -3.98 25.34
N SER A 130 -13.74 -2.87 26.06
CA SER A 130 -14.69 -1.81 25.67
C SER A 130 -14.34 -1.21 24.31
N ALA A 131 -13.06 -0.95 24.05
CA ALA A 131 -12.59 -0.45 22.75
C ALA A 131 -12.87 -1.45 21.62
N VAL A 132 -12.65 -2.76 21.85
CA VAL A 132 -12.95 -3.83 20.89
C VAL A 132 -14.45 -3.93 20.62
N HIS A 133 -15.27 -3.89 21.66
CA HIS A 133 -16.73 -3.94 21.52
C HIS A 133 -17.27 -2.74 20.75
N HIS A 134 -16.81 -1.52 21.06
CA HIS A 134 -17.17 -0.31 20.31
C HIS A 134 -16.75 -0.43 18.83
N TRP A 135 -15.54 -0.95 18.58
CA TRP A 135 -15.09 -1.19 17.22
C TRP A 135 -16.00 -2.17 16.47
N GLN A 136 -16.37 -3.30 17.08
CA GLN A 136 -17.27 -4.30 16.49
C GLN A 136 -18.63 -3.69 16.13
N GLN A 137 -19.29 -3.04 17.09
CA GLN A 137 -20.60 -2.40 16.87
C GLN A 137 -20.59 -1.39 15.73
N HIS A 138 -19.52 -0.59 15.62
CA HIS A 138 -19.41 0.37 14.55
C HIS A 138 -18.94 -0.25 13.22
N SER A 139 -18.14 -1.31 13.25
CA SER A 139 -17.72 -1.99 12.03
C SER A 139 -18.90 -2.68 11.33
N GLU A 140 -19.83 -3.27 12.09
CA GLU A 140 -21.04 -3.90 11.52
C GLU A 140 -21.97 -2.86 10.90
N LYS A 141 -22.23 -1.75 11.61
CA LYS A 141 -22.99 -0.61 11.08
C LYS A 141 -22.33 0.00 9.85
N ASN A 142 -20.99 0.03 9.83
CA ASN A 142 -20.26 0.57 8.69
C ASN A 142 -20.15 -0.39 7.53
N GLU A 143 -20.07 -1.70 7.75
CA GLU A 143 -20.07 -2.68 6.67
C GLU A 143 -21.39 -2.64 5.89
N ALA A 144 -22.50 -2.40 6.58
CA ALA A 144 -23.80 -2.14 5.96
C ALA A 144 -23.81 -0.85 5.12
N THR A 145 -23.17 0.23 5.58
CA THR A 145 -23.14 1.53 4.87
C THR A 145 -22.03 1.65 3.82
N MET A 146 -20.96 0.84 3.88
CA MET A 146 -19.83 0.95 2.96
C MET A 146 -20.09 0.33 1.58
N CYS A 147 -21.12 -0.50 1.50
CA CYS A 147 -21.66 -1.02 0.26
C CYS A 147 -22.92 -0.23 -0.09
N GLU A 148 -22.74 0.94 -0.69
CA GLU A 148 -23.86 1.81 -1.05
C GLU A 148 -23.94 1.96 -2.57
N VAL A 149 -25.16 1.77 -3.09
CA VAL A 149 -25.55 2.18 -4.44
C VAL A 149 -26.01 3.62 -4.32
N GLN A 150 -25.21 4.55 -4.84
CA GLN A 150 -25.49 5.99 -4.71
C GLN A 150 -25.83 6.59 -6.07
N TRP A 151 -26.93 7.35 -6.14
CA TRP A 151 -27.20 8.20 -7.30
C TRP A 151 -26.26 9.41 -7.30
N ARG A 152 -25.62 9.68 -8.44
CA ARG A 152 -24.80 10.88 -8.63
C ARG A 152 -25.52 11.84 -9.56
N ALA A 153 -26.39 12.69 -9.00
CA ALA A 153 -27.22 13.64 -9.74
C ALA A 153 -26.44 14.46 -10.80
N ARG A 154 -25.27 15.01 -10.44
CA ARG A 154 -24.44 15.81 -11.36
C ARG A 154 -23.97 15.05 -12.60
N THR A 155 -23.75 13.75 -12.47
CA THR A 155 -23.25 12.90 -13.57
C THR A 155 -24.29 11.91 -14.07
N ARG A 156 -25.53 12.01 -13.57
CA ARG A 156 -26.69 11.16 -13.90
C ARG A 156 -26.36 9.68 -14.02
N LYS A 157 -25.65 9.14 -13.03
CA LYS A 157 -25.26 7.73 -13.01
C LYS A 157 -25.32 7.17 -11.60
N TRP A 158 -25.69 5.90 -11.49
CA TRP A 158 -25.57 5.14 -10.26
C TRP A 158 -24.11 4.75 -10.05
N ARG A 159 -23.65 4.87 -8.82
CA ARG A 159 -22.30 4.50 -8.40
C ARG A 159 -22.39 3.41 -7.34
N VAL A 160 -21.83 2.26 -7.64
CA VAL A 160 -21.62 1.19 -6.67
C VAL A 160 -20.21 1.35 -6.09
N LYS A 161 -20.13 1.55 -4.78
CA LYS A 161 -18.87 1.48 -4.03
C LYS A 161 -18.84 0.17 -3.26
N ILE A 162 -17.80 -0.63 -3.44
CA ILE A 162 -17.63 -1.89 -2.69
C ILE A 162 -16.17 -2.08 -2.25
N LEU A 163 -15.96 -2.69 -1.09
CA LEU A 163 -14.64 -3.07 -0.61
C LEU A 163 -14.42 -4.56 -0.88
N VAL A 164 -13.44 -4.87 -1.73
CA VAL A 164 -13.04 -6.24 -2.03
C VAL A 164 -11.58 -6.39 -1.67
N SER A 165 -11.28 -7.33 -0.76
CA SER A 165 -9.91 -7.63 -0.31
C SER A 165 -9.13 -6.39 0.16
N GLY A 166 -9.80 -5.48 0.88
CA GLY A 166 -9.20 -4.24 1.39
C GLY A 166 -8.99 -3.13 0.35
N LYS A 167 -9.42 -3.31 -0.90
CA LYS A 167 -9.41 -2.28 -1.95
C LYS A 167 -10.82 -1.80 -2.22
N VAL A 168 -10.98 -0.47 -2.35
CA VAL A 168 -12.26 0.13 -2.75
C VAL A 168 -12.37 0.07 -4.28
N LEU A 169 -13.45 -0.54 -4.76
CA LEU A 169 -13.81 -0.60 -6.17
C LEU A 169 -15.02 0.28 -6.43
N TYR A 170 -15.01 0.93 -7.59
CA TYR A 170 -16.12 1.74 -8.07
C TYR A 170 -16.63 1.16 -9.39
N ARG A 171 -17.94 0.99 -9.49
CA ARG A 171 -18.64 0.70 -10.75
C ARG A 171 -19.70 1.77 -10.98
N TYR A 172 -19.93 2.10 -12.24
CA TYR A 172 -20.90 3.11 -12.65
C TYR A 172 -21.91 2.48 -13.59
N PHE A 173 -23.17 2.84 -13.42
CA PHE A 173 -24.29 2.39 -14.23
C PHE A 173 -25.01 3.64 -14.71
N CYS A 174 -24.96 3.88 -16.01
CA CYS A 174 -25.64 4.99 -16.65
C CYS A 174 -26.99 4.49 -17.16
N PRO A 175 -28.10 5.20 -16.90
CA PRO A 175 -29.35 4.89 -17.56
C PRO A 175 -29.23 5.15 -19.07
N GLN A 176 -30.03 4.45 -19.88
CA GLN A 176 -30.01 4.63 -21.33
C GLN A 176 -30.54 6.01 -21.73
N ASP A 177 -31.50 6.54 -20.99
CA ASP A 177 -32.10 7.86 -21.16
C ASP A 177 -32.54 8.45 -19.79
N GLU A 178 -33.25 9.59 -19.81
CA GLU A 178 -33.74 10.28 -18.61
C GLU A 178 -35.12 9.80 -18.14
N SER A 179 -35.68 8.76 -18.74
CA SER A 179 -36.96 8.20 -18.30
C SER A 179 -36.84 7.62 -16.88
N PRO A 180 -37.89 7.75 -16.04
CA PRO A 180 -37.92 7.11 -14.73
C PRO A 180 -37.64 5.60 -14.80
N GLU A 181 -38.10 4.93 -15.85
CA GLU A 181 -37.90 3.50 -16.11
C GLU A 181 -36.43 3.16 -16.36
N ALA A 182 -35.73 3.94 -17.19
CA ALA A 182 -34.30 3.71 -17.44
C ALA A 182 -33.44 4.02 -16.21
N ILE A 183 -33.81 5.05 -15.43
CA ILE A 183 -33.13 5.38 -14.16
C ILE A 183 -33.30 4.25 -13.15
N GLU A 184 -34.50 3.70 -13.02
CA GLU A 184 -34.80 2.59 -12.10
C GLU A 184 -34.14 1.29 -12.55
N LYS A 185 -34.15 0.98 -13.85
CA LYS A 185 -33.42 -0.17 -14.40
C LYS A 185 -31.92 -0.11 -14.09
N ALA A 186 -31.29 1.04 -14.33
CA ALA A 186 -29.88 1.24 -13.99
C ALA A 186 -29.61 1.15 -12.47
N ARG A 187 -30.59 1.50 -11.63
CA ARG A 187 -30.52 1.31 -10.17
C ARG A 187 -30.51 -0.17 -9.81
N LEU A 188 -31.41 -0.96 -10.42
CA LEU A 188 -31.49 -2.40 -10.20
C LEU A 188 -30.22 -3.11 -10.65
N ASP A 189 -29.66 -2.77 -11.82
CA ASP A 189 -28.38 -3.31 -12.30
C ASP A 189 -27.23 -3.01 -11.32
N ALA A 190 -27.21 -1.80 -10.75
CA ALA A 190 -26.23 -1.40 -9.76
C ALA A 190 -26.38 -2.21 -8.44
N VAL A 191 -27.62 -2.47 -8.00
CA VAL A 191 -27.92 -3.31 -6.82
C VAL A 191 -27.54 -4.77 -7.08
N GLU A 192 -27.85 -5.30 -8.25
CA GLU A 192 -27.47 -6.66 -8.63
C GLU A 192 -25.96 -6.82 -8.71
N CYS A 193 -25.26 -5.87 -9.34
CA CYS A 193 -23.79 -5.85 -9.36
C CYS A 193 -23.22 -5.85 -7.94
N GLN A 194 -23.80 -5.06 -7.04
CA GLN A 194 -23.41 -5.07 -5.64
C GLN A 194 -23.58 -6.45 -4.99
N ARG A 195 -24.73 -7.11 -5.18
CA ARG A 195 -24.99 -8.46 -4.65
C ARG A 195 -23.99 -9.47 -5.19
N THR A 196 -23.73 -9.45 -6.49
CA THR A 196 -22.78 -10.34 -7.16
C THR A 196 -21.36 -10.14 -6.63
N LEU A 197 -20.92 -8.90 -6.44
CA LEU A 197 -19.58 -8.61 -5.90
C LEU A 197 -19.46 -8.88 -4.38
N LYS A 198 -20.59 -8.98 -3.66
CA LYS A 198 -20.60 -9.41 -2.25
C LYS A 198 -20.51 -10.93 -2.09
N ARG A 199 -20.85 -11.72 -3.13
CA ARG A 199 -20.78 -13.18 -3.03
C ARG A 199 -19.32 -13.63 -2.81
N PRO A 200 -19.04 -14.43 -1.77
CA PRO A 200 -17.67 -14.86 -1.45
C PRO A 200 -17.02 -15.63 -2.59
N GLU A 201 -17.80 -16.46 -3.31
CA GLU A 201 -17.35 -17.25 -4.46
C GLU A 201 -16.71 -16.39 -5.56
N VAL A 202 -17.36 -15.29 -5.93
CA VAL A 202 -16.86 -14.36 -6.96
C VAL A 202 -15.57 -13.68 -6.49
N ASN A 203 -15.47 -13.37 -5.20
CA ASN A 203 -14.28 -12.78 -4.62
C ASN A 203 -13.13 -13.77 -4.52
N GLU A 204 -13.39 -15.05 -4.23
CA GLU A 204 -12.37 -16.09 -4.20
C GLU A 204 -11.80 -16.36 -5.59
N VAL A 205 -12.65 -16.57 -6.59
CA VAL A 205 -12.22 -16.78 -7.99
C VAL A 205 -11.40 -15.59 -8.48
N ARG A 206 -11.86 -14.37 -8.22
CA ARG A 206 -11.11 -13.16 -8.59
C ARG A 206 -9.78 -13.04 -7.87
N ASN A 207 -9.73 -13.35 -6.57
CA ASN A 207 -8.49 -13.31 -5.79
C ASN A 207 -7.48 -14.37 -6.31
N LEU A 208 -7.96 -15.52 -6.79
CA LEU A 208 -7.14 -16.54 -7.43
C LEU A 208 -6.58 -16.02 -8.75
N CYS A 209 -7.42 -15.47 -9.64
CA CYS A 209 -6.95 -14.88 -10.90
C CYS A 209 -5.96 -13.73 -10.68
N GLU A 210 -6.21 -12.82 -9.73
CA GLU A 210 -5.26 -11.73 -9.41
C GLU A 210 -3.93 -12.29 -8.87
N LYS A 211 -3.93 -13.38 -8.10
CA LYS A 211 -2.69 -14.03 -7.64
C LYS A 211 -1.92 -14.66 -8.79
N GLU A 212 -2.60 -15.33 -9.72
CA GLU A 212 -1.97 -15.94 -10.89
C GLU A 212 -1.33 -14.89 -11.80
N VAL A 213 -2.07 -13.83 -12.14
CA VAL A 213 -1.57 -12.73 -12.99
C VAL A 213 -0.39 -12.02 -12.32
N ASN A 214 -0.48 -11.72 -11.02
CA ASN A 214 0.64 -11.10 -10.30
C ASN A 214 1.82 -12.05 -10.13
N GLY A 215 1.57 -13.36 -9.98
CA GLY A 215 2.58 -14.41 -9.96
C GLY A 215 3.38 -14.42 -11.26
N ALA A 216 2.68 -14.50 -12.39
CA ALA A 216 3.27 -14.47 -13.73
C ALA A 216 4.04 -13.17 -14.02
N ARG A 217 3.51 -12.02 -13.59
CA ARG A 217 4.21 -10.74 -13.75
C ARG A 217 5.49 -10.68 -12.92
N ASN A 218 5.46 -11.18 -11.68
CA ASN A 218 6.63 -11.21 -10.82
C ASN A 218 7.71 -12.17 -11.34
N THR A 219 7.34 -13.33 -11.87
CA THR A 219 8.30 -14.25 -12.50
C THR A 219 8.94 -13.63 -13.73
N GLU A 220 8.19 -12.90 -14.57
CA GLU A 220 8.76 -12.21 -15.74
C GLU A 220 9.71 -11.07 -15.34
N ILE A 221 9.36 -10.28 -14.31
CA ILE A 221 10.28 -9.27 -13.76
C ILE A 221 11.59 -9.91 -13.26
N GLN A 222 11.51 -11.06 -12.59
CA GLN A 222 12.70 -11.77 -12.14
C GLN A 222 13.52 -12.31 -13.33
N ARG A 223 12.86 -12.81 -14.38
CA ARG A 223 13.52 -13.24 -15.63
C ARG A 223 14.28 -12.11 -16.29
N LEU A 224 13.67 -10.93 -16.43
CA LEU A 224 14.30 -9.74 -16.98
C LEU A 224 15.48 -9.24 -16.13
N LYS A 225 15.37 -9.30 -14.80
CA LYS A 225 16.48 -8.96 -13.90
C LYS A 225 17.68 -9.89 -14.08
N ARG A 226 17.46 -11.20 -14.20
CA ARG A 226 18.55 -12.18 -14.47
C ARG A 226 19.19 -11.92 -15.84
N LYS A 227 18.39 -11.67 -16.87
CA LYS A 227 18.89 -11.34 -18.21
C LYS A 227 19.77 -10.08 -18.19
N ARG A 228 19.40 -9.06 -17.41
CA ARG A 228 20.19 -7.83 -17.24
C ARG A 228 21.51 -8.07 -16.50
N GLN A 229 21.56 -9.00 -15.54
CA GLN A 229 22.79 -9.34 -14.83
C GLN A 229 23.80 -10.04 -15.74
N HIS A 230 23.35 -10.89 -16.68
CA HIS A 230 24.23 -11.52 -17.66
C HIS A 230 24.69 -10.60 -18.80
N LEU A 231 24.02 -9.45 -19.00
CA LEU A 231 24.39 -8.47 -20.03
C LEU A 231 25.25 -7.33 -19.47
N GLN A 232 25.70 -7.38 -18.22
CA GLN A 232 26.80 -6.53 -17.79
C GLN A 232 28.09 -7.15 -18.31
N PRO A 233 28.76 -6.55 -19.31
CA PRO A 233 30.04 -7.06 -19.74
C PRO A 233 31.02 -6.94 -18.58
N ASP A 234 31.72 -8.04 -18.27
CA ASP A 234 32.83 -8.10 -17.29
C ASP A 234 34.07 -7.28 -17.75
N GLY A 235 33.87 -6.31 -18.65
CA GLY A 235 34.89 -5.43 -19.16
C GLY A 235 35.03 -4.19 -18.30
N ALA A 236 35.77 -4.29 -17.20
CA ALA A 236 36.59 -3.18 -16.71
C ALA A 236 37.71 -2.93 -17.74
N ALA A 237 37.34 -2.52 -18.95
CA ALA A 237 38.27 -1.94 -19.89
C ALA A 237 38.63 -0.57 -19.34
N ALA A 238 39.90 -0.43 -18.96
CA ALA A 238 40.50 0.81 -18.52
C ALA A 238 40.07 1.95 -19.45
N ARG A 239 39.47 3.00 -18.87
CA ARG A 239 39.25 4.25 -19.59
C ARG A 239 40.60 4.86 -19.87
N ASP A 240 41.01 4.79 -21.13
CA ASP A 240 42.07 5.60 -21.68
C ASP A 240 41.63 7.08 -21.62
N PRO A 241 42.35 7.97 -20.90
CA PRO A 241 41.98 9.37 -20.76
C PRO A 241 42.31 10.23 -21.99
N SER A 242 42.77 9.65 -23.10
CA SER A 242 43.34 10.42 -24.23
C SER A 242 42.64 10.14 -25.55
N LEU A 243 41.35 10.49 -25.70
CA LEU A 243 40.71 10.56 -27.00
C LEU A 243 39.59 11.63 -27.05
N GLU A 244 40.02 12.75 -27.63
CA GLU A 244 39.34 13.53 -28.66
C GLU A 244 37.99 14.20 -28.38
N LYS A 245 38.09 15.54 -28.38
CA LYS A 245 37.09 16.49 -28.86
C LYS A 245 36.52 16.04 -30.21
N ILE A 246 35.39 15.36 -30.20
CA ILE A 246 34.53 15.24 -31.39
C ILE A 246 33.44 16.32 -31.27
N GLN A 247 33.49 17.31 -32.17
CA GLN A 247 32.44 18.30 -32.34
C GLN A 247 31.12 17.58 -32.71
N PRO A 248 29.97 18.01 -32.15
CA PRO A 248 28.70 17.41 -32.49
C PRO A 248 28.33 17.70 -33.94
N ALA A 249 28.17 16.63 -34.72
CA ALA A 249 27.56 16.69 -36.05
C ALA A 249 26.11 17.21 -35.95
N PRO A 250 25.61 17.93 -36.98
CA PRO A 250 24.22 18.40 -37.01
C PRO A 250 23.25 17.21 -37.03
N PRO A 251 22.08 17.31 -36.36
CA PRO A 251 21.14 16.21 -36.27
C PRO A 251 20.60 15.85 -37.66
N ARG A 252 20.89 14.62 -38.10
CA ARG A 252 20.20 13.97 -39.20
C ARG A 252 18.71 13.82 -38.85
N SER A 253 17.88 14.37 -39.74
CA SER A 253 16.43 14.19 -39.80
C SER A 253 16.09 12.70 -39.71
N ALA A 254 15.67 12.27 -38.53
CA ALA A 254 15.10 10.95 -38.29
C ALA A 254 13.60 11.05 -38.52
N ALA A 255 13.09 10.13 -39.34
CA ALA A 255 11.67 9.94 -39.61
C ALA A 255 10.87 9.94 -38.30
N VAL A 256 9.84 10.78 -38.29
CA VAL A 256 8.95 11.03 -37.15
C VAL A 256 8.18 9.74 -36.85
N PRO A 257 8.33 9.14 -35.65
CA PRO A 257 7.43 8.08 -35.21
C PRO A 257 6.04 8.68 -34.97
N ASP A 258 5.04 7.87 -35.26
CA ASP A 258 3.59 8.13 -35.31
C ASP A 258 2.95 8.51 -33.94
N GLY A 259 3.59 9.43 -33.22
CA GLY A 259 3.17 9.98 -31.91
C GLY A 259 2.58 11.38 -32.00
N ALA A 260 2.22 11.84 -33.21
CA ALA A 260 1.84 13.22 -33.51
C ALA A 260 0.52 13.70 -32.86
N ARG A 261 -0.25 12.85 -32.17
CA ARG A 261 -1.51 13.27 -31.51
C ARG A 261 -1.40 13.76 -30.07
N LEU A 262 -0.22 13.76 -29.45
CA LEU A 262 -0.03 14.32 -28.10
C LEU A 262 0.82 15.60 -28.06
N ALA A 263 1.42 16.00 -29.19
CA ALA A 263 2.19 17.23 -29.30
C ALA A 263 1.30 18.51 -29.21
N GLU A 264 -0.01 18.39 -29.46
CA GLU A 264 -0.95 19.52 -29.49
C GLU A 264 -1.35 20.10 -28.12
N LYS A 265 -0.80 19.60 -27.00
CA LYS A 265 -1.18 20.05 -25.65
C LYS A 265 -0.06 20.72 -24.86
N ALA A 266 0.91 21.29 -25.57
CA ALA A 266 1.87 22.23 -24.98
C ALA A 266 1.28 23.64 -25.04
N SER A 267 1.14 24.32 -23.90
CA SER A 267 0.60 25.69 -23.85
C SER A 267 1.56 26.74 -24.43
N GLY A 268 2.85 26.42 -24.53
CA GLY A 268 3.93 27.38 -24.80
C GLY A 268 4.26 28.30 -23.62
N VAL A 269 3.50 28.26 -22.52
CA VAL A 269 3.65 29.17 -21.36
C VAL A 269 4.17 28.43 -20.14
N ARG A 270 5.28 28.92 -19.56
CA ARG A 270 5.90 28.30 -18.38
C ARG A 270 4.92 28.24 -17.21
N GLY A 271 4.70 27.03 -16.72
CA GLY A 271 3.81 26.75 -15.59
C GLY A 271 2.37 26.45 -15.98
N VAL A 272 2.00 26.47 -17.26
CA VAL A 272 0.67 26.07 -17.74
C VAL A 272 0.77 24.72 -18.43
N THR A 273 0.22 23.67 -17.83
CA THR A 273 0.36 22.29 -18.32
C THR A 273 -0.98 21.59 -18.45
N TRP A 274 -1.20 20.84 -19.52
CA TRP A 274 -2.39 19.99 -19.65
C TRP A 274 -2.31 18.78 -18.70
N SER A 275 -3.37 18.54 -17.95
CA SER A 275 -3.51 17.38 -17.08
C SER A 275 -4.54 16.41 -17.66
N ALA A 276 -4.05 15.30 -18.21
CA ALA A 276 -4.90 14.25 -18.76
C ALA A 276 -5.86 13.65 -17.70
N ARG A 277 -5.47 13.68 -16.42
CA ARG A 277 -6.28 13.16 -15.32
C ARG A 277 -7.50 14.02 -15.03
N SER A 278 -7.37 15.34 -15.13
CA SER A 278 -8.47 16.28 -14.86
C SER A 278 -9.19 16.76 -16.12
N GLY A 279 -8.71 16.39 -17.31
CA GLY A 279 -9.26 16.88 -18.58
C GLY A 279 -9.20 18.40 -18.69
N GLY A 280 -8.13 19.02 -18.21
CA GLY A 280 -8.04 20.49 -18.15
C GLY A 280 -6.62 21.01 -18.03
N TRP A 281 -6.46 22.32 -18.20
CA TRP A 281 -5.20 23.04 -18.04
C TRP A 281 -4.97 23.37 -16.56
N GLU A 282 -3.78 23.08 -16.07
CA GLU A 282 -3.35 23.40 -14.71
C GLU A 282 -2.29 24.51 -14.76
N VAL A 283 -2.53 25.57 -13.98
CA VAL A 283 -1.58 26.66 -13.77
C VAL A 283 -0.86 26.42 -12.46
N ASN A 284 0.45 26.23 -12.55
CA ASN A 284 1.36 26.04 -11.42
C ASN A 284 2.18 27.31 -11.23
N MET A 285 1.92 28.03 -10.14
CA MET A 285 2.67 29.23 -9.79
C MET A 285 3.67 28.93 -8.68
N SER A 286 4.93 29.25 -8.92
CA SER A 286 5.99 29.23 -7.91
C SER A 286 6.66 30.59 -7.82
N PHE A 287 6.97 31.01 -6.60
CA PHE A 287 7.74 32.22 -6.31
C PHE A 287 8.84 31.84 -5.33
N ARG A 288 10.09 32.11 -5.69
CA ARG A 288 11.29 31.78 -4.88
C ARG A 288 11.34 30.33 -4.40
N GLY A 289 10.93 29.38 -5.25
CA GLY A 289 10.95 27.94 -4.94
C GLY A 289 9.75 27.43 -4.12
N THR A 290 8.91 28.33 -3.59
CA THR A 290 7.68 27.95 -2.89
C THR A 290 6.50 27.93 -3.87
N ARG A 291 5.69 26.86 -3.82
CA ARG A 291 4.50 26.70 -4.65
C ARG A 291 3.36 27.51 -4.03
N LEU A 292 2.94 28.59 -4.69
CA LEU A 292 1.96 29.53 -4.15
C LEU A 292 0.54 29.01 -4.30
N SER A 293 0.18 28.53 -5.49
CA SER A 293 -1.16 28.04 -5.75
C SER A 293 -1.22 27.15 -7.00
N LYS A 294 -2.28 26.34 -7.06
CA LYS A 294 -2.64 25.51 -8.21
C LYS A 294 -4.07 25.85 -8.58
N LYS A 295 -4.30 26.37 -9.79
CA LYS A 295 -5.64 26.58 -10.35
C LYS A 295 -5.82 25.71 -11.59
N SER A 296 -7.02 25.16 -11.75
CA SER A 296 -7.36 24.28 -12.89
C SER A 296 -8.49 24.88 -13.71
N PHE A 297 -8.34 24.83 -15.02
CA PHE A 297 -9.30 25.30 -16.02
C PHE A 297 -9.71 24.09 -16.85
N SER A 298 -10.89 23.55 -16.55
CA SER A 298 -11.45 22.40 -17.26
C SER A 298 -12.27 22.84 -18.46
N ALA A 299 -12.06 22.19 -19.60
CA ALA A 299 -12.99 22.27 -20.73
C ALA A 299 -14.32 21.61 -20.33
N LYS A 300 -15.46 22.17 -20.76
CA LYS A 300 -16.78 21.59 -20.45
C LYS A 300 -17.02 20.27 -21.19
N GLY A 301 -16.37 20.08 -22.33
CA GLY A 301 -16.33 18.85 -23.11
C GLY A 301 -14.95 18.57 -23.71
N CYS A 302 -14.93 17.71 -24.73
CA CYS A 302 -13.71 17.24 -25.40
C CYS A 302 -13.48 17.90 -26.76
N SER A 303 -14.24 18.94 -27.11
CA SER A 303 -14.06 19.61 -28.40
C SER A 303 -12.72 20.37 -28.42
N PRO A 304 -12.02 20.43 -29.57
CA PRO A 304 -10.78 21.19 -29.69
C PRO A 304 -10.93 22.66 -29.28
N GLU A 305 -12.06 23.27 -29.64
CA GLU A 305 -12.39 24.67 -29.34
C GLU A 305 -12.52 24.93 -27.84
N GLU A 306 -13.20 24.06 -27.09
CA GLU A 306 -13.33 24.21 -25.63
C GLU A 306 -12.02 23.97 -24.89
N ILE A 307 -11.20 23.04 -25.39
CA ILE A 307 -9.85 22.78 -24.86
C ILE A 307 -8.96 24.01 -25.06
N GLU A 308 -9.05 24.66 -26.22
CA GLU A 308 -8.31 25.87 -26.54
C GLU A 308 -8.82 27.09 -25.76
N ALA A 309 -10.13 27.25 -25.60
CA ALA A 309 -10.71 28.29 -24.74
C ALA A 309 -10.24 28.15 -23.28
N ALA A 310 -10.22 26.92 -22.75
CA ALA A 310 -9.67 26.65 -21.42
C ALA A 310 -8.16 26.94 -21.34
N ARG A 311 -7.41 26.73 -22.44
CA ARG A 311 -5.97 27.08 -22.53
C ARG A 311 -5.78 28.59 -22.39
N LEU A 312 -6.55 29.37 -23.13
CA LEU A 312 -6.45 30.84 -23.13
C LEU A 312 -6.76 31.42 -21.74
N LEU A 313 -7.78 30.91 -21.05
CA LEU A 313 -8.08 31.32 -19.66
C LEU A 313 -6.94 30.98 -18.69
N ALA A 314 -6.35 29.79 -18.82
CA ALA A 314 -5.21 29.39 -18.00
C ALA A 314 -3.97 30.26 -18.27
N VAL A 315 -3.72 30.63 -19.52
CA VAL A 315 -2.65 31.54 -19.91
C VAL A 315 -2.89 32.96 -19.40
N GLN A 316 -4.11 33.48 -19.51
CA GLN A 316 -4.48 34.79 -18.98
C GLN A 316 -4.27 34.83 -17.46
N HIS A 317 -4.78 33.84 -16.73
CA HIS A 317 -4.60 33.76 -15.29
C HIS A 317 -3.15 33.62 -14.83
N ARG A 318 -2.25 33.18 -15.72
CA ARG A 318 -0.81 33.11 -15.42
C ARG A 318 -0.10 34.46 -15.58
N ARG A 319 -0.68 35.38 -16.37
CA ARG A 319 -0.15 36.73 -16.60
C ARG A 319 -0.57 37.70 -15.50
N GLU A 320 -1.75 37.48 -14.93
CA GLU A 320 -2.24 38.12 -13.70
C GLU A 320 -1.43 37.67 -12.47
#